data_AF-A0A133UMV8-F1
#
_entry.id   AF-A0A133UMV8-F1
#
_cell.length_a   1.000
_cell.length_b   1.000
_cell.length_c   1.000
_cell.angle_alpha   90.00
_cell.angle_beta   90.00
_cell.angle_gamma   90.00
#
_symmetry.space_group_name_H-M   'P 1'
#
loop_
_entity.id
_entity.type
_entity.pdbx_description
1 polymer ?
#
loop_
_entity_poly.entity_id
_entity_poly.type
_entity_poly.pdbx_seq_one_letter_code
_entity_poly.pdbx_strand_id
1 'polypeptide(L)'
;MYFDIDNPDLDEAMKSTLNLAEHLSERIPERHLSIYFSGNKGFHLQFPSNVFDLKDRLPDEKVSYAYKNYAKRLKEEHAPDIDLAVYEPKRLWRIVNSKHEESGLYKVPVTVSELEVLSAEEIRELAEKPRKDIYAERNGATPVLEMAELYEELREQEPQDSIVKAENLDGTRPRRVTEPIIDEKTPCIESLLSGVDKGERNESAIRLASAFRNFGYSEKRALNELESWNSKNNPPLPGHEVRNTLRSAYRNQYNYGCKDHLLEKYCDKDECEILEEERISKCSA
;
A
#
# COMPACT_ATOMS: atom_id res chain seq x y z
N MET A 1 0.45 12.94 -11.87
CA MET A 1 0.23 12.58 -10.46
C MET A 1 -1.13 11.93 -10.28
N TYR A 2 -1.25 11.04 -9.31
CA TYR A 2 -2.43 10.23 -9.05
C TYR A 2 -2.72 10.24 -7.55
N PHE A 3 -3.98 10.48 -7.18
CA PHE A 3 -4.50 10.44 -5.81
C PHE A 3 -5.55 9.34 -5.73
N ASP A 4 -5.44 8.52 -4.71
CA ASP A 4 -6.45 7.54 -4.33
C ASP A 4 -7.17 8.08 -3.10
N ILE A 5 -8.48 8.25 -3.20
CA ILE A 5 -9.33 8.76 -2.13
C ILE A 5 -10.22 7.59 -1.71
N ASP A 6 -10.03 7.06 -0.51
CA ASP A 6 -10.77 5.90 -0.01
C ASP A 6 -11.35 6.19 1.36
N ASN A 7 -12.68 6.07 1.50
CA ASN A 7 -13.38 6.24 2.76
C ASN A 7 -14.51 5.20 2.86
N PRO A 8 -14.69 4.51 4.01
CA PRO A 8 -15.80 3.58 4.19
C PRO A 8 -17.19 4.17 3.88
N ASP A 9 -17.34 5.48 4.07
CA ASP A 9 -18.51 6.28 3.69
C ASP A 9 -18.25 6.97 2.33
N LEU A 10 -19.06 6.62 1.34
CA LEU A 10 -18.91 7.14 -0.01
C LEU A 10 -19.25 8.63 -0.10
N ASP A 11 -20.16 9.14 0.73
CA ASP A 11 -20.51 10.56 0.75
C ASP A 11 -19.33 11.41 1.27
N GLU A 12 -18.58 10.90 2.25
CA GLU A 12 -17.35 11.54 2.71
C GLU A 12 -16.24 11.47 1.66
N ALA A 13 -16.08 10.32 0.97
CA ALA A 13 -15.15 10.22 -0.16
C ALA A 13 -15.48 11.21 -1.29
N MET A 14 -16.77 11.42 -1.58
CA MET A 14 -17.23 12.41 -2.57
C MET A 14 -16.84 13.83 -2.16
N LYS A 15 -17.13 14.23 -0.91
CA LYS A 15 -16.75 15.56 -0.39
C LYS A 15 -15.25 15.78 -0.44
N SER A 16 -14.47 14.79 0.01
CA SER A 16 -13.00 14.82 -0.01
C SER A 16 -12.46 14.98 -1.44
N THR A 17 -13.05 14.26 -2.40
CA THR A 17 -12.70 14.34 -3.82
C THR A 17 -13.06 15.70 -4.42
N LEU A 18 -14.24 16.23 -4.08
CA LEU A 18 -14.68 17.54 -4.55
C LEU A 18 -13.77 18.66 -4.02
N ASN A 19 -13.51 18.69 -2.71
CA ASN A 19 -12.60 19.66 -2.10
C ASN A 19 -11.21 19.62 -2.75
N LEU A 20 -10.67 18.42 -3.01
CA LEU A 20 -9.39 18.26 -3.69
C LEU A 20 -9.45 18.79 -5.14
N ALA A 21 -10.52 18.47 -5.86
CA ALA A 21 -10.69 18.91 -7.24
C ALA A 21 -10.82 20.43 -7.35
N GLU A 22 -11.59 21.06 -6.47
CA GLU A 22 -11.75 22.51 -6.39
C GLU A 22 -10.41 23.20 -6.10
N HIS A 23 -9.69 22.75 -5.06
CA HIS A 23 -8.38 23.30 -4.72
C HIS A 23 -7.36 23.16 -5.85
N LEU A 24 -7.28 21.97 -6.47
CA LEU A 24 -6.38 21.77 -7.61
C LEU A 24 -6.78 22.63 -8.81
N SER A 25 -8.07 22.91 -9.01
CA SER A 25 -8.56 23.74 -10.11
C SER A 25 -8.18 25.21 -9.99
N GLU A 26 -7.76 25.68 -8.81
CA GLU A 26 -7.23 27.04 -8.61
C GLU A 26 -5.90 27.25 -9.36
N ARG A 27 -5.11 26.18 -9.55
CA ARG A 27 -3.77 26.22 -10.17
C ARG A 27 -3.69 25.42 -11.47
N ILE A 28 -4.46 24.34 -11.56
CA ILE A 28 -4.43 23.40 -12.68
C ILE A 28 -5.71 23.59 -13.49
N PRO A 29 -5.63 23.86 -14.82
CA PRO A 29 -6.83 23.89 -15.66
C PRO A 29 -7.65 22.62 -15.50
N GLU A 30 -8.97 22.73 -15.31
CA GLU A 30 -9.87 21.57 -15.09
C GLU A 30 -9.77 20.52 -16.21
N ARG A 31 -9.45 20.94 -17.44
CA ARG A 31 -9.13 20.04 -18.57
C ARG A 31 -7.92 19.12 -18.34
N HIS A 32 -7.13 19.33 -17.30
CA HIS A 32 -6.01 18.46 -16.93
C HIS A 32 -6.34 17.57 -15.73
N LEU A 33 -7.45 17.82 -15.04
CA LEU A 33 -7.95 16.94 -14.00
C LEU A 33 -8.77 15.82 -14.64
N SER A 34 -8.58 14.60 -14.14
CA SER A 34 -9.38 13.43 -14.48
C SER A 34 -9.83 12.78 -13.18
N ILE A 35 -11.13 12.62 -13.01
CA ILE A 35 -11.72 12.06 -11.80
C ILE A 35 -12.49 10.80 -12.19
N TYR A 36 -12.31 9.74 -11.40
CA TYR A 36 -12.98 8.46 -11.62
C TYR A 36 -13.57 7.97 -10.32
N PHE A 37 -14.81 7.51 -10.33
CA PHE A 37 -15.29 6.64 -9.27
C PHE A 37 -14.58 5.29 -9.38
N SER A 38 -14.02 4.80 -8.27
CA SER A 38 -13.21 3.58 -8.26
C SER A 38 -14.05 2.33 -8.50
N GLY A 39 -15.37 2.39 -8.31
CA GLY A 39 -16.28 1.26 -8.38
C GLY A 39 -16.59 0.65 -7.02
N ASN A 40 -16.12 1.19 -5.90
CA ASN A 40 -16.52 0.72 -4.57
C ASN A 40 -16.73 1.90 -3.60
N LYS A 41 -15.73 2.25 -2.80
CA LYS A 41 -15.86 3.24 -1.71
C LYS A 41 -14.92 4.45 -1.86
N GLY A 42 -14.54 4.76 -3.10
CA GLY A 42 -13.53 5.77 -3.32
C GLY A 42 -13.48 6.32 -4.72
N PHE A 43 -12.57 7.27 -4.91
CA PHE A 43 -12.34 7.97 -6.15
C PHE A 43 -10.86 8.01 -6.47
N HIS A 44 -10.56 8.15 -7.75
CA HIS A 44 -9.22 8.41 -8.24
C HIS A 44 -9.22 9.77 -8.91
N LEU A 45 -8.37 10.67 -8.43
CA LEU A 45 -8.12 11.96 -9.07
C LEU A 45 -6.71 11.95 -9.63
N GLN A 46 -6.54 12.37 -10.87
CA GLN A 46 -5.21 12.42 -11.49
C GLN A 46 -5.06 13.61 -12.43
N PHE A 47 -3.81 14.02 -12.64
CA PHE A 47 -3.43 14.97 -13.68
C PHE A 47 -2.09 14.57 -14.33
N PRO A 48 -1.82 14.94 -15.59
CA PRO A 48 -0.60 14.54 -16.29
C PRO A 48 0.67 15.05 -15.60
N SER A 49 1.74 14.25 -15.61
CA SER A 49 3.04 14.64 -15.03
C SER A 49 3.61 15.92 -15.63
N ASN A 50 3.26 16.24 -16.88
CA ASN A 50 3.75 17.45 -17.53
C ASN A 50 3.15 18.75 -16.97
N VAL A 51 2.12 18.70 -16.12
CA VAL A 51 1.72 19.86 -15.30
C VAL A 51 2.91 20.33 -14.43
N PHE A 52 3.75 19.40 -14.00
CA PHE A 52 5.00 19.64 -13.26
C PHE A 52 6.25 19.80 -14.16
N ASP A 53 6.08 19.98 -15.48
CA ASP A 53 7.20 20.08 -16.44
C ASP A 53 8.12 18.85 -16.49
N LEU A 54 7.54 17.64 -16.36
CA LEU A 54 8.32 16.41 -16.26
C LEU A 54 8.45 15.62 -17.57
N LYS A 55 7.87 16.08 -18.69
CA LYS A 55 7.81 15.29 -19.93
C LYS A 55 9.19 14.81 -20.40
N ASP A 56 10.18 15.68 -20.37
CA ASP A 56 11.55 15.38 -20.84
C ASP A 56 12.51 15.02 -19.69
N ARG A 57 11.99 14.94 -18.46
CA ARG A 57 12.76 14.69 -17.23
C ARG A 57 12.51 13.32 -16.63
N LEU A 58 11.51 12.60 -17.14
CA LEU A 58 11.23 11.24 -16.71
C LEU A 58 12.16 10.23 -17.39
N PRO A 59 12.66 9.22 -16.64
CA PRO A 59 12.43 8.99 -15.22
C PRO A 59 13.25 9.92 -14.31
N ASP A 60 12.60 10.51 -13.30
CA ASP A 60 13.25 11.24 -12.20
C ASP A 60 13.20 10.35 -10.95
N GLU A 61 14.34 10.04 -10.35
CA GLU A 61 14.42 9.17 -9.16
C GLU A 61 13.67 9.76 -7.96
N LYS A 62 13.49 11.09 -7.90
CA LYS A 62 12.82 11.79 -6.82
C LYS A 62 11.34 12.09 -7.09
N VAL A 63 10.78 11.66 -8.24
CA VAL A 63 9.36 11.92 -8.57
C VAL A 63 8.43 11.38 -7.48
N SER A 64 8.74 10.20 -6.93
CA SER A 64 7.96 9.57 -5.87
C SER A 64 7.99 10.36 -4.57
N TYR A 65 9.11 11.03 -4.26
CA TYR A 65 9.23 11.88 -3.07
C TYR A 65 8.37 13.12 -3.22
N ALA A 66 8.53 13.84 -4.33
CA ALA A 66 7.76 15.04 -4.61
C ALA A 66 6.25 14.76 -4.59
N TYR A 67 5.82 13.67 -5.24
CA TYR A 67 4.41 13.29 -5.27
C TYR A 67 3.90 12.92 -3.88
N LYS A 68 4.64 12.12 -3.11
CA LYS A 68 4.23 11.74 -1.76
C LYS A 68 4.15 12.96 -0.82
N ASN A 69 5.11 13.88 -0.89
CA ASN A 69 5.12 15.10 -0.09
C ASN A 69 3.94 16.00 -0.44
N TYR A 70 3.64 16.18 -1.73
CA TYR A 70 2.49 16.98 -2.12
C TYR A 70 1.17 16.35 -1.66
N ALA A 71 1.04 15.03 -1.83
CA ALA A 71 -0.12 14.29 -1.38
C ALA A 71 -0.31 14.38 0.13
N LYS A 72 0.78 14.38 0.92
CA LYS A 72 0.72 14.60 2.37
C LYS A 72 0.18 15.99 2.72
N ARG A 73 0.70 17.05 2.09
CA ARG A 73 0.20 18.43 2.28
C ARG A 73 -1.30 18.52 1.96
N LEU A 74 -1.70 18.01 0.79
CA LEU A 74 -3.10 18.01 0.36
C LEU A 74 -4.01 17.17 1.27
N LYS A 75 -3.50 16.06 1.81
CA LYS A 75 -4.24 15.22 2.77
C LYS A 75 -4.53 15.97 4.07
N GLU A 76 -3.55 16.70 4.58
CA GLU A 76 -3.68 17.47 5.83
C GLU A 76 -4.59 18.70 5.67
N GLU A 77 -4.54 19.35 4.50
CA GLU A 77 -5.20 20.65 4.29
C GLU A 77 -6.58 20.56 3.63
N HIS A 78 -6.81 19.57 2.76
CA HIS A 78 -7.96 19.58 1.84
C HIS A 78 -8.74 18.26 1.75
N ALA A 79 -8.05 17.11 1.80
CA ALA A 79 -8.65 15.81 1.51
C ALA A 79 -8.10 14.70 2.42
N PRO A 80 -8.63 14.55 3.65
CA PRO A 80 -8.09 13.63 4.66
C PRO A 80 -8.09 12.15 4.23
N ASP A 81 -8.87 11.80 3.23
CA ASP A 81 -9.07 10.42 2.75
C ASP A 81 -8.08 9.99 1.67
N ILE A 82 -7.11 10.85 1.31
CA ILE A 82 -6.02 10.47 0.40
C ILE A 82 -5.22 9.31 1.00
N ASP A 83 -5.18 8.16 0.33
CA ASP A 83 -4.30 7.04 0.70
C ASP A 83 -2.87 7.32 0.22
N LEU A 84 -1.94 7.49 1.18
CA LEU A 84 -0.52 7.72 0.88
C LEU A 84 0.24 6.43 0.51
N ALA A 85 -0.35 5.24 0.76
CA ALA A 85 0.27 3.97 0.42
C ALA A 85 0.34 3.72 -1.09
N VAL A 86 -0.39 4.50 -1.90
CA VAL A 86 -0.38 4.40 -3.36
C VAL A 86 0.91 4.89 -4.02
N TYR A 87 1.72 5.67 -3.29
CA TYR A 87 3.02 6.15 -3.76
C TYR A 87 4.15 5.14 -3.55
N GLU A 88 3.83 3.91 -3.10
CA GLU A 88 4.79 2.82 -3.04
C GLU A 88 5.03 2.20 -4.44
N PRO A 89 6.28 1.86 -4.83
CA PRO A 89 6.64 1.48 -6.20
C PRO A 89 5.92 0.26 -6.82
N LYS A 90 5.16 -0.51 -6.03
CA LYS A 90 4.59 -1.81 -6.42
C LYS A 90 3.06 -1.78 -6.58
N ARG A 91 2.42 -0.62 -6.50
CA ARG A 91 0.96 -0.50 -6.61
C ARG A 91 0.54 -0.47 -8.08
N LEU A 92 -0.46 -1.27 -8.44
CA LEU A 92 -1.06 -1.31 -9.77
C LEU A 92 -2.34 -0.48 -9.79
N TRP A 93 -2.56 0.27 -10.85
CA TRP A 93 -3.76 1.09 -11.01
C TRP A 93 -4.82 0.37 -11.84
N ARG A 94 -6.08 0.49 -11.41
CA ARG A 94 -7.20 -0.06 -12.16
C ARG A 94 -7.46 0.74 -13.43
N ILE A 95 -7.60 0.03 -14.55
CA ILE A 95 -7.90 0.60 -15.86
C ILE A 95 -9.35 1.12 -15.86
N VAL A 96 -9.60 2.23 -16.56
CA VAL A 96 -10.96 2.78 -16.75
C VAL A 96 -11.85 1.71 -17.38
N ASN A 97 -13.10 1.63 -16.92
CA ASN A 97 -14.09 0.61 -17.28
C ASN A 97 -13.70 -0.84 -16.95
N SER A 98 -12.73 -1.07 -16.06
CA SER A 98 -12.55 -2.37 -15.41
C SER A 98 -13.58 -2.57 -14.29
N LYS A 99 -14.04 -3.81 -14.10
CA LYS A 99 -15.00 -4.18 -13.05
C LYS A 99 -14.30 -4.37 -11.71
N HIS A 100 -14.88 -3.86 -10.62
CA HIS A 100 -14.39 -4.12 -9.26
C HIS A 100 -14.82 -5.52 -8.83
N GLU A 101 -13.93 -6.29 -8.21
CA GLU A 101 -14.21 -7.71 -7.89
C GLU A 101 -15.34 -7.88 -6.88
N GLU A 102 -15.36 -7.07 -5.82
CA GLU A 102 -16.36 -7.17 -4.74
C GLU A 102 -17.73 -6.56 -5.11
N SER A 103 -17.79 -5.27 -5.44
CA SER A 103 -19.06 -4.58 -5.75
C SER A 103 -19.63 -4.93 -7.12
N GLY A 104 -18.81 -5.40 -8.06
CA GLY A 104 -19.21 -5.60 -9.44
C GLY A 104 -19.43 -4.31 -10.25
N LEU A 105 -19.16 -3.13 -9.70
CA LEU A 105 -19.30 -1.86 -10.43
C LEU A 105 -18.05 -1.54 -11.26
N TYR A 106 -18.22 -0.74 -12.30
CA TYR A 106 -17.15 -0.30 -13.19
C TYR A 106 -16.42 0.92 -12.63
N LYS A 107 -15.11 1.00 -12.86
CA LYS A 107 -14.37 2.26 -12.69
C LYS A 107 -14.80 3.22 -13.80
N VAL A 108 -15.56 4.26 -13.49
CA VAL A 108 -16.12 5.18 -14.50
C VAL A 108 -15.64 6.62 -14.29
N PRO A 109 -15.47 7.42 -15.36
CA PRO A 109 -15.22 8.85 -15.23
C PRO A 109 -16.40 9.55 -14.55
N VAL A 110 -16.09 10.57 -13.74
CA VAL A 110 -17.06 11.43 -13.05
C VAL A 110 -16.59 12.87 -13.16
N THR A 111 -17.44 13.81 -13.55
CA THR A 111 -17.06 15.24 -13.63
C THR A 111 -17.15 15.96 -12.29
N VAL A 112 -16.54 17.14 -12.17
CA VAL A 112 -16.69 17.99 -10.97
C VAL A 112 -18.15 18.33 -10.73
N SER A 113 -18.87 18.76 -11.77
CA SER A 113 -20.31 19.04 -11.66
C SER A 113 -21.14 17.81 -11.26
N GLU A 114 -20.76 16.60 -11.69
CA GLU A 114 -21.42 15.38 -11.23
C GLU A 114 -21.17 15.13 -9.74
N LEU A 115 -19.98 15.40 -9.22
CA LEU A 115 -19.70 15.31 -7.78
C LEU A 115 -20.47 16.34 -6.94
N GLU A 116 -20.74 17.53 -7.49
CA GLU A 116 -21.48 18.60 -6.81
C GLU A 116 -22.98 18.31 -6.68
N VAL A 117 -23.57 17.67 -7.69
CA VAL A 117 -25.05 17.57 -7.81
C VAL A 117 -25.59 16.17 -7.56
N LEU A 118 -24.79 15.13 -7.77
CA LEU A 118 -25.24 13.74 -7.60
C LEU A 118 -25.02 13.26 -6.17
N SER A 119 -25.89 12.36 -5.75
CA SER A 119 -25.73 11.57 -4.53
C SER A 119 -24.79 10.38 -4.73
N ALA A 120 -24.31 9.81 -3.63
CA ALA A 120 -23.53 8.57 -3.64
C ALA A 120 -24.24 7.43 -4.38
N GLU A 121 -25.57 7.35 -4.30
CA GLU A 121 -26.33 6.31 -5.00
C GLU A 121 -26.37 6.55 -6.50
N GLU A 122 -26.61 7.78 -6.95
CA GLU A 122 -26.57 8.13 -8.38
C GLU A 122 -25.16 7.91 -8.98
N ILE A 123 -24.09 8.16 -8.23
CA ILE A 123 -22.73 7.81 -8.64
C ILE A 123 -22.55 6.30 -8.82
N ARG A 124 -23.15 5.47 -7.95
CA ARG A 124 -23.13 4.01 -8.11
C ARG A 124 -23.93 3.56 -9.34
N GLU A 125 -25.09 4.16 -9.57
CA GLU A 125 -25.91 3.88 -10.76
C GLU A 125 -25.14 4.16 -12.06
N LEU A 126 -24.39 5.28 -12.13
CA LEU A 126 -23.51 5.58 -13.26
C LEU A 126 -22.44 4.49 -13.51
N ALA A 127 -22.04 3.78 -12.47
CA ALA A 127 -21.01 2.76 -12.48
C ALA A 127 -21.52 1.36 -12.79
N GLU A 128 -22.83 1.16 -12.98
CA GLU A 128 -23.39 -0.15 -13.38
C GLU A 128 -22.95 -0.58 -14.78
N LYS A 129 -22.53 0.37 -15.62
CA LYS A 129 -22.10 0.12 -17.00
C LYS A 129 -20.85 0.93 -17.33
N PRO A 130 -20.01 0.46 -18.27
CA PRO A 130 -18.90 1.25 -18.80
C PRO A 130 -19.39 2.60 -19.36
N ARG A 131 -18.61 3.66 -19.14
CA ARG A 131 -18.85 5.00 -19.72
C ARG A 131 -17.75 5.37 -20.70
N LYS A 132 -18.05 6.23 -21.68
CA LYS A 132 -17.01 6.80 -22.56
C LYS A 132 -16.03 7.56 -21.67
N ASP A 133 -14.74 7.25 -21.81
CA ASP A 133 -13.68 7.99 -21.13
C ASP A 133 -13.56 9.39 -21.76
N ILE A 134 -14.13 10.39 -21.07
CA ILE A 134 -14.09 11.80 -21.46
C ILE A 134 -12.72 12.45 -21.22
N TYR A 135 -11.80 11.73 -20.57
CA TYR A 135 -10.43 12.18 -20.30
C TYR A 135 -9.40 11.59 -21.26
N ALA A 136 -9.72 10.48 -21.94
CA ALA A 136 -8.80 9.77 -22.84
C ALA A 136 -8.21 10.64 -23.96
N GLU A 137 -8.97 11.61 -24.46
CA GLU A 137 -8.54 12.50 -25.55
C GLU A 137 -7.77 13.73 -25.03
N ARG A 138 -7.65 13.92 -23.70
CA ARG A 138 -6.97 15.05 -23.08
C ARG A 138 -5.44 14.83 -23.05
N ASN A 139 -4.86 14.62 -24.22
CA ASN A 139 -3.41 14.52 -24.39
C ASN A 139 -2.77 15.93 -24.44
N GLY A 140 -1.59 16.07 -23.82
CA GLY A 140 -0.78 17.28 -23.94
C GLY A 140 -1.07 18.37 -22.91
N ALA A 141 -0.94 18.04 -21.61
CA ALA A 141 -0.85 19.09 -20.61
C ALA A 141 0.38 19.96 -20.86
N THR A 142 0.19 21.27 -20.84
CA THR A 142 1.29 22.22 -20.78
C THR A 142 1.78 22.34 -19.34
N PRO A 143 3.08 22.60 -19.12
CA PRO A 143 3.57 22.95 -17.80
C PRO A 143 2.79 24.11 -17.20
N VAL A 144 2.46 23.99 -15.92
CA VAL A 144 1.93 25.09 -15.12
C VAL A 144 3.09 25.59 -14.27
N LEU A 145 3.53 26.83 -14.49
CA LEU A 145 4.75 27.37 -13.89
C LEU A 145 4.76 27.21 -12.37
N GLU A 146 3.68 27.61 -11.69
CA GLU A 146 3.53 27.48 -10.24
C GLU A 146 3.65 26.03 -9.76
N MET A 147 3.10 25.08 -10.51
CA MET A 147 3.21 23.66 -10.17
C MET A 147 4.63 23.15 -10.40
N ALA A 148 5.30 23.56 -11.48
CA ALA A 148 6.69 23.19 -11.75
C ALA A 148 7.65 23.71 -10.66
N GLU A 149 7.45 24.94 -10.19
CA GLU A 149 8.20 25.52 -9.06
C GLU A 149 7.95 24.74 -7.77
N LEU A 150 6.68 24.42 -7.48
CA LEU A 150 6.30 23.57 -6.34
C LEU A 150 6.97 22.20 -6.42
N TYR A 151 7.07 21.60 -7.62
CA TYR A 151 7.76 20.32 -7.79
C TYR A 151 9.24 20.40 -7.42
N GLU A 152 9.96 21.45 -7.85
CA GLU A 152 11.37 21.63 -7.46
C GLU A 152 11.55 21.82 -5.96
N GLU A 153 10.62 22.52 -5.29
CA GLU A 153 10.63 22.65 -3.84
C GLU A 153 10.45 21.28 -3.14
N LEU A 154 9.49 20.48 -3.62
CA LEU A 154 9.09 19.23 -3.00
C LEU A 154 10.06 18.07 -3.25
N ARG A 155 10.70 18.02 -4.42
CA ARG A 155 11.61 16.93 -4.78
C ARG A 155 12.90 16.92 -3.97
N GLU A 156 13.30 18.07 -3.43
CA GLU A 156 14.48 18.19 -2.56
C GLU A 156 14.15 17.86 -1.09
N GLN A 157 12.87 17.67 -0.75
CA GLN A 157 12.44 17.23 0.57
C GLN A 157 12.36 15.70 0.57
N GLU A 158 13.21 15.04 1.36
CA GLU A 158 13.01 13.62 1.62
C GLU A 158 11.75 13.43 2.49
N PRO A 159 10.83 12.53 2.13
CA PRO A 159 9.65 12.28 2.94
C PRO A 159 10.05 11.90 4.37
N GLN A 160 9.44 12.53 5.37
CA GLN A 160 9.72 12.18 6.76
C GLN A 160 9.39 10.70 7.04
N ASP A 161 8.43 10.09 6.34
CA ASP A 161 8.16 8.66 6.49
C ASP A 161 9.22 7.76 5.83
N SER A 162 10.02 8.27 4.88
CA SER A 162 11.24 7.55 4.45
C SER A 162 12.29 7.61 5.53
N ILE A 163 12.32 8.68 6.31
CA ILE A 163 13.11 8.76 7.54
C ILE A 163 12.51 7.82 8.59
N VAL A 164 11.20 7.66 8.77
CA VAL A 164 10.62 6.67 9.71
C VAL A 164 10.78 5.22 9.21
N LYS A 165 10.78 4.96 7.89
CA LYS A 165 11.26 3.66 7.37
C LYS A 165 12.75 3.52 7.59
N ALA A 166 13.55 4.59 7.51
CA ALA A 166 15.00 4.60 7.72
C ALA A 166 15.45 4.69 9.20
N GLU A 167 14.58 5.08 10.12
CA GLU A 167 14.76 5.20 11.56
C GLU A 167 14.09 4.05 12.29
N ASN A 168 13.12 3.37 11.66
CA ASN A 168 12.89 1.93 11.85
C ASN A 168 13.83 1.07 10.98
N LEU A 169 14.76 1.70 10.24
CA LEU A 169 16.04 1.10 9.85
C LEU A 169 17.17 1.74 10.67
N ASP A 170 16.88 2.15 11.92
CA ASP A 170 17.95 2.14 12.92
C ASP A 170 18.50 0.71 12.94
N GLY A 171 19.72 0.56 12.43
CA GLY A 171 20.70 -0.21 13.15
C GLY A 171 20.79 -1.69 12.85
N THR A 172 19.72 -2.44 12.60
CA THR A 172 19.86 -3.84 12.17
C THR A 172 19.14 -4.12 10.86
N ARG A 173 19.93 -4.18 9.77
CA ARG A 173 19.72 -5.32 8.87
C ARG A 173 19.64 -6.51 9.80
N PRO A 174 18.57 -7.31 9.77
CA PRO A 174 18.46 -8.38 10.74
C PRO A 174 19.73 -9.17 10.66
N ARG A 175 20.41 -9.24 11.81
CA ARG A 175 21.71 -9.89 11.95
C ARG A 175 21.58 -11.19 11.17
N ARG A 176 22.44 -11.40 10.16
CA ARG A 176 22.54 -12.72 9.52
C ARG A 176 22.69 -13.67 10.69
N VAL A 177 21.65 -14.45 10.96
CA VAL A 177 21.77 -15.53 11.92
C VAL A 177 22.68 -16.52 11.19
N THR A 178 23.98 -16.44 11.49
CA THR A 178 25.00 -17.28 10.86
C THR A 178 24.86 -18.73 11.31
N GLU A 179 24.10 -18.95 12.37
CA GLU A 179 23.82 -20.24 12.99
C GLU A 179 22.31 -20.38 13.21
N PRO A 180 21.69 -21.53 12.90
CA PRO A 180 20.27 -21.76 13.15
C PRO A 180 19.92 -21.51 14.62
N ILE A 181 18.82 -20.79 14.89
CA ILE A 181 18.19 -20.83 16.21
C ILE A 181 17.57 -22.22 16.32
N ILE A 182 18.14 -23.08 17.15
CA ILE A 182 17.68 -24.46 17.32
C ILE A 182 16.27 -24.38 17.93
N ASP A 183 15.27 -24.80 17.17
CA ASP A 183 13.88 -25.17 17.53
C ASP A 183 13.48 -24.98 19.00
N GLU A 184 13.52 -23.73 19.46
CA GLU A 184 13.11 -23.35 20.81
C GLU A 184 11.60 -23.10 20.78
N LYS A 185 10.92 -23.52 21.85
CA LYS A 185 9.48 -23.28 22.03
C LYS A 185 9.20 -21.80 21.84
N THR A 186 8.59 -21.48 20.71
CA THR A 186 8.21 -20.11 20.34
C THR A 186 6.69 -20.07 20.25
N PRO A 187 5.99 -19.76 21.36
CA PRO A 187 4.52 -19.82 21.41
C PRO A 187 3.85 -19.02 20.30
N CYS A 188 4.45 -17.90 19.88
CA CYS A 188 3.99 -17.10 18.75
C CYS A 188 3.97 -17.84 17.42
N ILE A 189 4.98 -18.67 17.14
CA ILE A 189 5.05 -19.46 15.90
C ILE A 189 4.13 -20.68 16.01
N GLU A 190 4.11 -21.35 17.16
CA GLU A 190 3.24 -22.51 17.41
C GLU A 190 1.76 -22.15 17.28
N SER A 191 1.35 -21.03 17.88
CA SER A 191 -0.01 -20.51 17.79
C SER A 191 -0.36 -20.16 16.33
N LEU A 192 0.53 -19.44 15.63
CA LEU A 192 0.34 -19.07 14.23
C LEU A 192 0.25 -20.29 13.28
N LEU A 193 0.93 -21.39 13.61
CA LEU A 193 0.90 -22.66 12.87
C LEU A 193 -0.47 -23.37 12.92
N SER A 194 -1.40 -22.91 13.76
CA SER A 194 -2.77 -23.41 13.82
C SER A 194 -3.63 -22.95 12.64
N GLY A 195 -3.17 -21.96 11.87
CA GLY A 195 -3.89 -21.39 10.72
C GLY A 195 -4.56 -20.06 11.06
N VAL A 196 -4.91 -19.29 10.03
CA VAL A 196 -5.53 -17.96 10.14
C VAL A 196 -6.65 -17.76 9.12
N ASP A 197 -7.55 -16.82 9.42
CA ASP A 197 -8.64 -16.42 8.52
C ASP A 197 -8.19 -15.41 7.44
N LYS A 198 -9.07 -15.18 6.46
CA LYS A 198 -8.90 -14.15 5.43
C LYS A 198 -8.57 -12.79 6.06
N GLY A 199 -7.49 -12.17 5.60
CA GLY A 199 -6.99 -10.86 6.07
C GLY A 199 -5.56 -10.95 6.57
N GLU A 200 -5.20 -12.03 7.28
CA GLU A 200 -3.87 -12.16 7.92
C GLU A 200 -2.93 -13.12 7.17
N ARG A 201 -3.47 -13.99 6.31
CA ARG A 201 -2.74 -15.10 5.66
C ARG A 201 -1.41 -14.69 5.02
N ASN A 202 -1.36 -13.66 4.18
CA ASN A 202 -0.12 -13.31 3.49
C ASN A 202 0.94 -12.77 4.47
N GLU A 203 0.50 -11.98 5.46
CA GLU A 203 1.37 -11.47 6.51
C GLU A 203 1.88 -12.62 7.39
N SER A 204 1.03 -13.56 7.79
CA SER A 204 1.42 -14.76 8.54
C SER A 204 2.41 -15.63 7.75
N ALA A 205 2.17 -15.81 6.45
CA ALA A 205 3.01 -16.63 5.58
C ALA A 205 4.46 -16.11 5.53
N ILE A 206 4.67 -14.80 5.47
CA ILE A 206 6.02 -14.22 5.44
C ILE A 206 6.73 -14.32 6.79
N ARG A 207 6.01 -14.22 7.93
CA ARG A 207 6.59 -14.44 9.28
C ARG A 207 7.02 -15.88 9.48
N LEU A 208 6.15 -16.84 9.13
CA LEU A 208 6.46 -18.28 9.23
C LEU A 208 7.65 -18.66 8.33
N ALA A 209 7.65 -18.20 7.08
CA ALA A 209 8.77 -18.43 6.16
C ALA A 209 10.09 -17.85 6.70
N SER A 210 10.04 -16.67 7.33
CA SER A 210 11.19 -16.06 8.00
C SER A 210 11.66 -16.88 9.21
N ALA A 211 10.72 -17.33 10.06
CA ALA A 211 11.02 -18.14 11.23
C ALA A 211 11.67 -19.47 10.84
N PHE A 212 11.11 -20.19 9.87
CA PHE A 212 11.69 -21.45 9.37
C PHE A 212 13.13 -21.27 8.86
N ARG A 213 13.40 -20.16 8.16
CA ARG A 213 14.76 -19.84 7.73
C ARG A 213 15.69 -19.63 8.93
N ASN A 214 15.24 -18.88 9.93
CA ASN A 214 16.00 -18.64 11.16
C ASN A 214 16.24 -19.93 11.96
N PHE A 215 15.30 -20.88 11.90
CA PHE A 215 15.45 -22.23 12.45
C PHE A 215 16.35 -23.15 11.61
N GLY A 216 16.91 -22.65 10.51
CA GLY A 216 17.82 -23.41 9.63
C GLY A 216 17.12 -24.41 8.73
N TYR A 217 15.81 -24.28 8.48
CA TYR A 217 15.10 -25.20 7.60
C TYR A 217 15.59 -25.00 6.16
N SER A 218 15.79 -26.10 5.43
CA SER A 218 15.99 -26.02 3.99
C SER A 218 14.73 -25.46 3.31
N GLU A 219 14.88 -24.80 2.16
CA GLU A 219 13.72 -24.29 1.39
C GLU A 219 12.67 -25.38 1.15
N LYS A 220 13.10 -26.63 0.89
CA LYS A 220 12.19 -27.77 0.71
C LYS A 220 11.41 -28.09 1.98
N ARG A 221 12.07 -28.14 3.14
CA ARG A 221 11.40 -28.40 4.43
C ARG A 221 10.44 -27.26 4.75
N ALA A 222 10.90 -26.03 4.67
CA ALA A 222 10.10 -24.84 4.96
C ALA A 222 8.89 -24.72 4.03
N LEU A 223 9.02 -25.10 2.74
CA LEU A 223 7.88 -25.13 1.83
C LEU A 223 6.83 -26.14 2.27
N ASN A 224 7.24 -27.36 2.64
CA ASN A 224 6.30 -28.39 3.10
C ASN A 224 5.55 -27.95 4.38
N GLU A 225 6.26 -27.33 5.33
CA GLU A 225 5.64 -26.81 6.56
C GLU A 225 4.69 -25.65 6.26
N LEU A 226 5.07 -24.74 5.35
CA LEU A 226 4.24 -23.60 4.98
C LEU A 226 3.01 -24.02 4.17
N GLU A 227 3.11 -25.04 3.33
CA GLU A 227 1.97 -25.64 2.62
C GLU A 227 1.04 -26.38 3.59
N SER A 228 1.60 -27.11 4.56
CA SER A 228 0.84 -27.74 5.65
C SER A 228 0.07 -26.72 6.47
N TRP A 229 0.74 -25.65 6.91
CA TRP A 229 0.09 -24.52 7.58
C TRP A 229 -1.01 -23.89 6.71
N ASN A 230 -0.73 -23.64 5.43
CA ASN A 230 -1.70 -23.01 4.53
C ASN A 230 -2.97 -23.86 4.34
N SER A 231 -2.88 -25.18 4.44
CA SER A 231 -4.05 -26.08 4.39
C SER A 231 -5.02 -25.89 5.57
N LYS A 232 -4.55 -25.30 6.68
CA LYS A 232 -5.35 -24.97 7.86
C LYS A 232 -6.00 -23.59 7.78
N ASN A 233 -5.61 -22.75 6.81
CA ASN A 233 -6.15 -21.40 6.64
C ASN A 233 -7.55 -21.42 6.02
N ASN A 234 -8.35 -20.39 6.31
CA ASN A 234 -9.70 -20.25 5.78
C ASN A 234 -9.92 -18.90 5.06
N PRO A 235 -9.97 -18.87 3.71
CA PRO A 235 -9.58 -19.93 2.78
C PRO A 235 -8.04 -20.05 2.67
N PRO A 236 -7.50 -21.14 2.11
CA PRO A 236 -6.07 -21.25 1.82
C PRO A 236 -5.61 -20.20 0.79
N LEU A 237 -4.35 -19.78 0.87
CA LEU A 237 -3.69 -19.01 -0.18
C LEU A 237 -3.45 -19.88 -1.43
N PRO A 238 -3.48 -19.30 -2.64
CA PRO A 238 -3.03 -19.99 -3.85
C PRO A 238 -1.59 -20.52 -3.69
N GLY A 239 -1.33 -21.78 -4.08
CA GLY A 239 -0.01 -22.40 -3.85
C GLY A 239 1.17 -21.68 -4.51
N HIS A 240 0.95 -20.89 -5.56
CA HIS A 240 2.00 -20.06 -6.14
C HIS A 240 2.38 -18.87 -5.25
N GLU A 241 1.44 -18.28 -4.51
CA GLU A 241 1.70 -17.22 -3.54
C GLU A 241 2.56 -17.75 -2.38
N VAL A 242 2.21 -18.92 -1.83
CA VAL A 242 2.99 -19.60 -0.78
C VAL A 242 4.45 -19.79 -1.21
N ARG A 243 4.68 -20.31 -2.43
CA ARG A 243 6.03 -20.48 -2.98
C ARG A 243 6.78 -19.17 -3.19
N ASN A 244 6.09 -18.13 -3.67
CA ASN A 244 6.71 -16.82 -3.90
C ASN A 244 7.08 -16.13 -2.58
N THR A 245 6.22 -16.23 -1.57
CA THR A 245 6.46 -15.70 -0.22
C THR A 245 7.67 -16.37 0.42
N LEU A 246 7.76 -17.70 0.36
CA LEU A 246 8.91 -18.45 0.85
C LEU A 246 10.22 -18.02 0.17
N ARG A 247 10.24 -17.99 -1.17
CA ARG A 247 11.42 -17.56 -1.94
C ARG A 247 11.83 -16.13 -1.58
N SER A 248 10.86 -15.24 -1.40
CA SER A 248 11.11 -13.86 -0.98
C SER A 248 11.77 -13.81 0.40
N ALA A 249 11.26 -14.58 1.38
CA ALA A 249 11.83 -14.63 2.73
C ALA A 249 13.25 -15.19 2.78
N TYR A 250 13.55 -16.21 1.98
CA TYR A 250 14.88 -16.81 1.90
C TYR A 250 15.88 -15.92 1.17
N ARG A 251 15.46 -15.28 0.07
CA ARG A 251 16.31 -14.38 -0.72
C ARG A 251 16.60 -13.07 0.01
N ASN A 252 15.58 -12.43 0.57
CA ASN A 252 15.69 -11.09 1.15
C ASN A 252 16.05 -11.11 2.64
N GLN A 253 16.08 -12.30 3.26
CA GLN A 253 16.49 -12.50 4.64
C GLN A 253 15.69 -11.65 5.65
N TYR A 254 14.37 -11.51 5.45
CA TYR A 254 13.48 -10.80 6.39
C TYR A 254 13.63 -11.35 7.81
N ASN A 255 13.38 -10.55 8.83
CA ASN A 255 13.35 -11.03 10.20
C ASN A 255 12.31 -10.24 10.98
N TYR A 256 11.56 -10.95 11.82
CA TYR A 256 10.47 -10.39 12.59
C TYR A 256 10.74 -10.75 14.05
N GLY A 257 10.89 -9.73 14.90
CA GLY A 257 11.12 -9.89 16.32
C GLY A 257 9.83 -9.85 17.14
N CYS A 258 9.95 -9.95 18.45
CA CYS A 258 8.82 -9.98 19.39
C CYS A 258 7.95 -8.70 19.40
N LYS A 259 8.42 -7.60 18.77
CA LYS A 259 7.68 -6.35 18.61
C LYS A 259 6.86 -6.29 17.31
N ASP A 260 6.96 -7.29 16.42
CA ASP A 260 6.08 -7.37 15.26
C ASP A 260 4.64 -7.56 15.75
N HIS A 261 3.73 -6.67 15.35
CA HIS A 261 2.34 -6.63 15.80
C HIS A 261 1.62 -7.97 15.66
N LEU A 262 1.94 -8.76 14.61
CA LEU A 262 1.33 -10.05 14.38
C LEU A 262 1.94 -11.10 15.32
N LEU A 263 3.27 -11.19 15.42
CA LEU A 263 3.90 -12.13 16.36
C LEU A 263 3.51 -11.85 17.82
N GLU A 264 3.40 -10.58 18.21
CA GLU A 264 2.94 -10.20 19.54
C GLU A 264 1.51 -10.67 19.81
N LYS A 265 0.60 -10.55 18.84
CA LYS A 265 -0.79 -11.02 18.93
C LYS A 265 -0.89 -12.52 19.19
N TYR A 266 -0.01 -13.33 18.59
CA TYR A 266 -0.05 -14.79 18.70
C TYR A 266 0.85 -15.34 19.81
N CYS A 267 1.65 -14.50 20.48
CA CYS A 267 2.58 -14.93 21.52
C CYS A 267 1.89 -15.08 22.88
N ASP A 268 2.06 -16.23 23.52
CA ASP A 268 1.88 -16.35 24.97
C ASP A 268 3.18 -15.87 25.66
N LYS A 269 3.11 -14.72 26.33
CA LYS A 269 4.27 -14.11 26.99
C LYS A 269 4.65 -14.82 28.29
N ASP A 270 3.72 -15.53 28.91
CA ASP A 270 3.94 -16.24 30.18
C ASP A 270 4.61 -17.60 29.95
N GLU A 271 4.39 -18.21 28.78
CA GLU A 271 4.99 -19.49 28.38
C GLU A 271 6.24 -19.34 27.48
N CYS A 272 6.63 -18.11 27.13
CA CYS A 272 7.77 -17.86 26.24
C CYS A 272 9.11 -17.95 26.98
N GLU A 273 9.88 -19.02 26.70
CA GLU A 273 11.17 -19.31 27.35
C GLU A 273 12.35 -18.46 26.79
N ILE A 274 12.11 -17.53 25.86
CA ILE A 274 13.13 -16.62 25.32
C ILE A 274 13.48 -15.56 26.40
N LEU A 275 14.56 -15.81 27.15
CA LEU A 275 15.00 -15.06 28.34
C LEU A 275 15.22 -13.54 28.12
N GLU A 276 14.93 -12.75 29.16
CA GLU A 276 14.96 -11.28 29.18
C GLU A 276 16.29 -10.61 28.79
N GLU A 277 17.44 -11.27 28.90
CA GLU A 277 18.73 -10.69 28.44
C GLU A 277 18.86 -10.70 26.90
N GLU A 278 18.13 -11.57 26.20
CA GLU A 278 18.05 -11.56 24.73
C GLU A 278 16.96 -10.61 24.20
N ARG A 279 16.01 -10.18 25.05
CA ARG A 279 15.01 -9.14 24.68
C ARG A 279 15.66 -7.82 24.28
N ILE A 280 16.85 -7.51 24.79
CA ILE A 280 17.59 -6.28 24.47
C ILE A 280 18.64 -6.49 23.36
N SER A 281 19.26 -7.67 23.25
CA SER A 281 20.31 -7.90 22.25
C SER A 281 19.83 -8.45 20.90
N LYS A 282 18.66 -9.11 20.84
CA LYS A 282 18.13 -9.72 19.61
C LYS A 282 16.81 -9.10 19.13
N CYS A 283 16.33 -8.04 19.79
CA CYS A 283 15.09 -7.33 19.47
C CYS A 283 15.21 -5.79 19.57
N SER A 284 16.42 -5.24 19.45
CA SER A 284 16.66 -3.80 19.48
C SER A 284 17.30 -3.31 18.18
N ALA A 285 16.63 -2.31 17.60
CA ALA A 285 16.92 -1.57 16.38
C ALA A 285 16.68 -2.39 15.10
#